data_AF-A0A2G7M4Q3-F1
#
_entry.id   AF-A0A2G7M4Q3-F1
#
_cell.length_a   1.000
_cell.length_b   1.000
_cell.length_c   1.000
_cell.angle_alpha   90.00
_cell.angle_beta   90.00
_cell.angle_gamma   90.00
#
_symmetry.space_group_name_H-M   'P 1'
#
loop_
_entity.id
_entity.type
_entity.pdbx_description
1 polymer ?
#
loop_
_entity_poly.entity_id
_entity_poly.type
_entity_poly.pdbx_seq_one_letter_code
_entity_poly.pdbx_strand_id
1 'polypeptide(L)' 'MHIQYCDEITSENDRTLIGSPLLYFISSADLIPDYLFPIGYLDDAIVVYLVLDRLKQRL' A
#
# COMPACT_ATOMS: atom_id res chain seq x y z
N MET A 1 7.46 -1.92 -4.40
CA MET A 1 6.12 -2.52 -4.25
C MET A 1 5.64 -3.23 -5.51
N HIS A 2 5.28 -2.55 -6.60
CA HIS A 2 4.75 -3.22 -7.81
C HIS A 2 5.65 -4.36 -8.35
N ILE A 3 6.96 -4.12 -8.48
CA ILE A 3 7.91 -5.14 -8.95
C ILE A 3 7.90 -6.38 -8.04
N GLN A 4 7.90 -6.17 -6.71
CA GLN A 4 7.85 -7.26 -5.72
C GLN A 4 6.49 -7.99 -5.71
N TYR A 5 5.40 -7.30 -6.04
CA TYR A 5 4.08 -7.92 -6.16
C TYR A 5 3.99 -8.86 -7.38
N CYS A 6 4.63 -8.48 -8.48
CA CYS A 6 4.72 -9.26 -9.72
C CYS A 6 5.77 -10.37 -9.66
N ASP A 7 6.66 -10.35 -8.67
CA ASP A 7 7.69 -11.37 -8.50
C ASP A 7 7.09 -12.67 -7.95
N GLU A 8 7.34 -13.79 -8.63
CA GLU A 8 6.88 -15.12 -8.24
C GLU A 8 7.64 -15.67 -7.02
N ILE A 9 8.79 -15.08 -6.69
CA ILE A 9 9.61 -15.45 -5.53
C ILE A 9 8.99 -14.92 -4.23
N THR A 10 8.19 -13.85 -4.30
CA THR A 10 7.55 -13.24 -3.13
C THR A 10 6.49 -14.16 -2.54
N SER A 11 6.52 -14.36 -1.22
CA SER A 11 5.54 -15.20 -0.53
C SER A 11 4.10 -14.71 -0.74
N GLU A 12 3.11 -15.61 -0.78
CA GLU A 12 1.70 -15.22 -0.98
C GLU A 12 1.20 -14.22 0.08
N ASN A 13 1.69 -14.36 1.31
CA ASN A 13 1.37 -13.44 2.41
C ASN A 13 1.93 -12.04 2.15
N ASP A 14 3.18 -11.93 1.67
CA ASP A 14 3.81 -10.64 1.39
C ASP A 14 3.23 -10.01 0.12
N ARG A 15 2.86 -10.82 -0.89
CA ARG A 15 2.12 -10.34 -2.07
C ARG A 15 0.76 -9.78 -1.69
N THR A 16 0.04 -10.43 -0.79
CA THR A 16 -1.25 -9.90 -0.29
C THR A 16 -1.04 -8.59 0.46
N LEU A 17 0.01 -8.50 1.28
CA LEU A 17 0.35 -7.31 2.04
C LEU A 17 0.74 -6.14 1.11
N ILE A 18 1.53 -6.38 0.06
CA ILE A 18 1.90 -5.38 -0.97
C ILE A 18 0.72 -5.04 -1.88
N GLY A 19 -0.17 -6.00 -2.14
CA GLY A 19 -1.37 -5.81 -2.95
C GLY A 19 -2.39 -4.89 -2.28
N SER A 20 -2.48 -4.92 -0.95
CA SER A 20 -3.42 -4.08 -0.19
C SER A 20 -3.26 -2.56 -0.40
N PRO A 21 -2.07 -1.93 -0.32
CA PRO A 21 -1.90 -0.50 -0.62
C PRO A 21 -2.01 -0.20 -2.11
N LEU A 22 -1.64 -1.13 -3.00
CA LEU A 22 -1.79 -0.95 -4.45
C LEU A 22 -3.28 -0.89 -4.84
N LEU A 23 -4.11 -1.76 -4.25
CA LEU A 23 -5.56 -1.74 -4.44
C LEU A 23 -6.17 -0.49 -3.81
N TYR A 24 -5.70 -0.08 -2.63
CA TYR A 24 -6.12 1.16 -1.99
C TYR A 24 -5.90 2.38 -2.91
N PHE A 25 -4.68 2.50 -3.45
CA PHE A 25 -4.27 3.61 -4.31
C PHE A 25 -5.02 3.68 -5.66
N ILE A 26 -5.49 2.54 -6.18
CA ILE A 26 -6.22 2.49 -7.47
C ILE A 26 -7.74 2.58 -7.24
N SER A 27 -8.21 2.29 -6.03
CA SER A 27 -9.62 2.30 -5.69
C SER A 27 -10.13 3.73 -5.65
N SER A 28 -11.02 4.08 -6.58
CA SER A 28 -11.74 5.37 -6.58
C SER A 28 -12.71 5.55 -5.40
N ALA A 29 -12.92 4.50 -4.60
CA ALA A 29 -13.49 4.63 -3.27
C ALA A 29 -12.38 5.10 -2.32
N ASP A 30 -11.97 6.36 -2.46
CA ASP A 30 -11.02 6.97 -1.53
C ASP A 30 -11.71 7.12 -0.16
N LEU A 31 -11.14 6.52 0.88
CA LEU A 31 -11.60 6.71 2.26
C LEU A 31 -11.48 8.19 2.67
N ILE A 32 -10.53 8.91 2.06
CA ILE A 32 -10.32 10.35 2.22
C ILE A 32 -10.16 10.95 0.82
N PRO A 33 -11.02 11.88 0.40
CA PRO A 33 -10.92 12.44 -0.93
C PRO A 33 -9.60 13.18 -1.17
N ASP A 34 -8.95 12.92 -2.30
CA ASP A 34 -7.66 13.53 -2.71
C ASP A 34 -7.67 15.07 -2.72
N TYR A 35 -8.85 15.67 -2.94
CA TYR A 35 -9.00 17.12 -2.92
C TYR A 35 -8.93 17.74 -1.51
N LEU A 36 -8.95 16.91 -0.46
CA LEU A 36 -8.90 17.34 0.93
C LEU A 36 -7.43 17.57 1.35
N PHE A 37 -6.83 18.66 0.85
CA PHE A 37 -5.48 19.04 1.25
C PHE A 37 -5.45 19.47 2.73
N PRO A 38 -4.48 19.00 3.55
CA PRO A 38 -3.36 18.09 3.23
C PRO A 38 -3.64 16.60 3.55
N ILE A 39 -4.85 16.27 3.96
CA ILE A 39 -5.21 14.99 4.57
C ILE A 39 -5.18 13.83 3.55
N GLY A 40 -5.70 14.01 2.34
CA GLY A 40 -5.68 12.95 1.30
C GLY A 40 -4.26 12.48 0.98
N TYR A 41 -3.32 13.42 0.82
CA TYR A 41 -1.90 13.10 0.60
C TYR A 41 -1.23 12.43 1.81
N LEU A 42 -1.63 12.82 3.02
CA LEU A 42 -1.09 12.22 4.24
C LEU A 42 -1.57 10.77 4.38
N ASP A 43 -2.81 10.49 4.00
CA ASP A 43 -3.42 9.17 4.07
C ASP A 43 -2.70 8.15 3.18
N ASP A 44 -2.45 8.50 1.91
CA ASP A 44 -1.64 7.68 0.99
C ASP A 44 -0.25 7.37 1.57
N ALA A 45 0.41 8.38 2.14
CA ALA A 45 1.73 8.22 2.74
C ALA A 45 1.70 7.30 3.97
N ILE A 46 0.66 7.38 4.80
CA ILE A 46 0.47 6.51 5.97
C ILE A 46 0.26 5.06 5.52
N VAL A 47 -0.57 4.83 4.51
CA VAL A 47 -0.86 3.49 3.98
C VAL A 47 0.40 2.83 3.44
N VAL A 48 1.20 3.56 2.64
CA VAL A 48 2.49 3.07 2.13
C VAL A 48 3.46 2.80 3.27
N TYR A 49 3.57 3.70 4.25
CA TYR A 49 4.47 3.54 5.40
C TYR A 49 4.13 2.29 6.23
N LEU A 50 2.84 2.09 6.53
CA LEU A 50 2.38 0.96 7.34
C LEU A 50 2.73 -0.38 6.67
N VAL A 51 2.58 -0.47 5.35
CA VAL A 51 2.86 -1.69 4.60
C VAL A 51 4.36 -1.96 4.52
N LEU A 52 5.18 -0.94 4.29
CA LEU A 52 6.64 -1.08 4.31
C LEU A 52 7.16 -1.51 5.68
N ASP A 53 6.63 -0.92 6.75
CA ASP A 53 7.00 -1.29 8.12
C ASP A 53 6.62 -2.75 8.41
N ARG A 54 5.41 -3.16 8.05
CA ARG A 54 4.94 -4.55 8.19
C ARG A 54 5.79 -5.56 7.40
N LEU A 55 6.24 -5.19 6.19
CA LEU A 55 7.14 -6.03 5.39
C LEU A 55 8.52 -6.12 6.02
N LYS A 56 9.05 -5.01 6.53
CA LYS A 56 10.36 -4.95 7.19
C LYS A 56 10.40 -5.75 8.49
N GLN A 57 9.31 -5.78 9.25
CA GLN A 57 9.22 -6.58 10.48
C GLN A 57 9.14 -8.09 10.23
N ARG A 58 8.92 -8.53 8.98
CA ARG A 58 8.84 -9.94 8.59
C ARG A 58 10.12 -10.49 7.93
N LEU A 59 11.02 -9.62 7.48
CA LEU A 59 12.35 -9.94 6.97
C LEU A 59 13.35 -10.07 8.11
#